data_AF-A0A662MXG1-F1
#
_entry.id   AF-A0A662MXG1-F1
#
_cell.length_a   1.000
_cell.length_b   1.000
_cell.length_c   1.000
_cell.angle_alpha   90.00
_cell.angle_beta   90.00
_cell.angle_gamma   90.00
#
_symmetry.space_group_name_H-M   'P 1'
#
loop_
_entity.id
_entity.type
_entity.pdbx_description
1 polymer ?
#
loop_
_entity_poly.entity_id
_entity_poly.type
_entity_poly.pdbx_seq_one_letter_code
_entity_poly.pdbx_strand_id
1 'polypeptide(L)'
;MGFSVSATFAILFTSALVAFGMLYTSFENTYISVLDASNYHDEAMVNLKNSRLSLNDYTYETNSNVSVYDITFNLTNEGGTLSPDLWNFIYDGNLNSVDVAVQNKEYVLPGEWITITVQNVPKTTDIHSLVTVVDNGCSLKIKWQWEWLDPNQTQGEAVIISDAWYCPLEG
;
A
#
# COMPACT_ATOMS: atom_id res chain seq x y z
N MET A 1 54.58 34.67 -40.18
CA MET A 1 53.74 34.36 -39.00
C MET A 1 52.31 34.30 -39.48
N GLY A 2 51.77 33.10 -39.71
CA GLY A 2 50.46 32.95 -40.32
C GLY A 2 50.00 31.53 -40.18
N PHE A 3 49.75 31.09 -38.95
CA PHE A 3 48.82 29.99 -38.76
C PHE A 3 47.51 30.43 -39.40
N SER A 4 47.13 29.72 -40.47
CA SER A 4 46.02 30.10 -41.32
C SER A 4 44.77 30.26 -40.46
N VAL A 5 44.16 31.44 -40.51
CA VAL A 5 42.89 31.76 -39.82
C VAL A 5 41.82 30.68 -40.10
N SER A 6 41.89 30.04 -41.27
CA SER A 6 41.04 28.91 -41.64
C SER A 6 41.24 27.64 -40.80
N ALA A 7 42.48 27.32 -40.40
CA ALA A 7 42.78 26.13 -39.59
C ALA A 7 42.24 26.30 -38.17
N THR A 8 42.41 27.47 -37.57
CA THR A 8 41.83 27.79 -36.25
C THR A 8 40.30 27.79 -36.29
N PHE A 9 39.70 28.33 -37.35
CA PHE A 9 38.25 28.29 -37.54
C PHE A 9 37.72 26.86 -37.63
N ALA A 10 38.38 25.98 -38.38
CA ALA A 10 37.97 24.57 -38.49
C ALA A 10 38.03 23.83 -37.14
N ILE A 11 39.06 24.08 -36.33
CA ILE A 11 39.17 23.48 -34.99
C ILE A 11 38.05 23.97 -34.07
N LEU A 12 37.77 25.28 -34.06
CA LEU A 12 36.66 25.83 -33.26
C LEU A 12 35.31 25.26 -33.72
N PHE A 13 35.08 25.16 -35.03
CA PHE A 13 33.84 24.62 -35.57
C PHE A 13 33.62 23.15 -35.19
N THR A 14 34.65 22.31 -35.33
CA THR A 14 34.57 20.89 -34.94
C THR A 14 34.36 20.72 -33.43
N SER A 15 35.03 21.52 -32.60
CA SER A 15 34.85 21.49 -31.14
C SER A 15 33.43 21.91 -30.74
N ALA A 16 32.85 22.91 -31.40
CA ALA A 16 31.48 23.34 -31.16
C ALA A 16 30.49 22.24 -31.57
N LEU A 17 30.69 21.60 -32.73
CA LEU A 17 29.83 20.51 -33.18
C LEU A 17 29.81 19.33 -32.18
N VAL A 18 30.99 18.95 -31.67
CA VAL A 18 31.13 17.90 -30.65
C VAL A 18 30.44 18.31 -29.35
N ALA A 19 30.62 19.56 -28.90
CA ALA A 19 29.95 20.08 -27.71
C ALA A 19 28.41 20.09 -27.88
N PHE A 20 27.89 20.51 -29.03
CA PHE A 20 26.46 20.48 -29.32
C PHE A 20 25.90 19.05 -29.38
N GLY A 21 26.65 18.10 -29.94
CA GLY A 21 26.24 16.69 -29.93
C GLY A 21 26.12 16.10 -28.52
N MET A 22 27.09 16.41 -27.65
CA MET A 22 27.04 16.00 -26.23
C MET A 22 25.90 16.72 -25.47
N LEU A 23 25.69 18.01 -25.74
CA LEU A 23 24.60 18.76 -25.11
C LEU A 23 23.22 18.24 -25.53
N TYR A 24 23.03 17.94 -26.82
CA TYR A 24 21.74 17.44 -27.32
C TYR A 24 21.37 16.10 -26.68
N THR A 25 22.31 15.15 -26.65
CA THR A 25 22.07 13.83 -26.03
C THR A 25 21.79 13.94 -24.53
N SER A 26 22.52 14.80 -23.81
CA SER A 26 22.25 15.06 -22.39
C SER A 26 20.88 15.72 -22.18
N PHE A 27 20.49 16.64 -23.05
CA PHE A 27 19.20 17.32 -22.99
C PHE A 27 18.04 16.34 -23.25
N GLU A 28 18.16 15.51 -24.28
CA GLU A 28 17.16 14.49 -24.62
C GLU A 28 16.98 13.49 -23.49
N ASN A 29 18.07 12.95 -22.93
CA ASN A 29 18.00 12.03 -21.80
C ASN A 29 17.33 12.66 -20.57
N THR A 30 17.63 13.93 -20.29
CA THR A 30 17.01 14.66 -19.17
C THR A 30 15.51 14.88 -19.43
N TYR A 31 15.15 15.25 -20.65
CA TYR A 31 13.76 15.46 -21.04
C TYR A 31 12.93 14.18 -20.91
N ILE A 32 13.44 13.05 -21.42
CA ILE A 32 12.79 11.74 -21.30
C ILE A 32 12.66 11.36 -19.83
N SER A 33 13.71 11.52 -19.02
CA SER A 33 13.65 11.19 -17.60
C SER A 33 12.59 12.00 -16.83
N VAL A 34 12.42 13.28 -17.17
CA VAL A 34 11.39 14.12 -16.54
C VAL A 34 10.00 13.72 -17.01
N LEU A 35 9.84 13.40 -18.29
CA LEU A 35 8.56 12.93 -18.84
C LEU A 35 8.15 11.60 -18.22
N ASP A 36 9.07 10.65 -18.11
CA ASP A 36 8.83 9.35 -17.48
C ASP A 36 8.47 9.48 -16.00
N ALA A 37 9.16 10.36 -15.26
CA ALA A 37 8.82 10.65 -13.88
C ALA A 37 7.42 11.26 -13.73
N SER A 38 7.03 12.16 -14.64
CA SER A 38 5.69 12.74 -14.67
C SER A 38 4.62 11.68 -14.96
N ASN A 39 4.83 10.84 -15.97
CA ASN A 39 3.89 9.78 -16.31
C ASN A 39 3.73 8.77 -15.17
N TYR A 40 4.84 8.37 -14.54
CA TYR A 40 4.83 7.48 -13.39
C TYR A 40 4.04 8.08 -12.21
N HIS A 41 4.20 9.37 -11.96
CA HIS A 41 3.45 10.08 -10.92
C HIS A 41 1.94 10.08 -11.21
N ASP A 42 1.55 10.39 -12.44
CA ASP A 42 0.14 10.42 -12.85
C ASP A 42 -0.49 9.02 -12.75
N GLU A 43 0.23 7.98 -13.18
CA GLU A 43 -0.20 6.59 -13.05
C GLU A 43 -0.35 6.17 -11.58
N ALA A 44 0.62 6.51 -10.73
CA ALA A 44 0.55 6.23 -9.29
C ALA A 44 -0.66 6.94 -8.65
N MET A 45 -0.93 8.18 -9.02
CA MET A 45 -2.06 8.96 -8.51
C MET A 45 -3.41 8.38 -8.97
N VAL A 46 -3.49 7.90 -10.22
CA VAL A 46 -4.68 7.18 -10.71
C VAL A 46 -4.87 5.87 -9.94
N ASN A 47 -3.80 5.10 -9.71
CA ASN A 47 -3.85 3.85 -8.95
C ASN A 47 -4.27 4.08 -7.49
N LEU A 48 -3.79 5.15 -6.86
CA LEU A 48 -4.18 5.53 -5.50
C LEU A 48 -5.67 5.84 -5.44
N LYS A 49 -6.18 6.66 -6.36
CA LYS A 49 -7.61 7.03 -6.42
C LYS A 49 -8.53 5.88 -6.78
N ASN A 50 -8.04 4.93 -7.58
CA ASN A 50 -8.82 3.76 -7.99
C ASN A 50 -8.72 2.61 -7.00
N SER A 51 -7.92 2.70 -5.95
CA SER A 51 -7.84 1.65 -4.93
C SER A 51 -8.87 1.86 -3.83
N ARG A 52 -9.53 0.77 -3.45
CA ARG A 52 -10.49 0.78 -2.37
C ARG A 52 -10.67 -0.63 -1.83
N LEU A 53 -10.40 -0.79 -0.55
CA LEU A 53 -10.72 -2.01 0.19
C LEU A 53 -11.84 -1.70 1.18
N SER A 54 -12.84 -2.55 1.21
CA SER A 54 -14.04 -2.40 2.05
C SER A 54 -14.22 -3.64 2.92
N LEU A 55 -14.57 -3.44 4.19
CA LEU A 55 -14.93 -4.55 5.07
C LEU A 55 -16.36 -4.99 4.72
N ASN A 56 -16.52 -6.20 4.19
CA ASN A 56 -17.83 -6.74 3.82
C ASN A 56 -18.47 -7.50 4.97
N ASP A 57 -17.71 -8.39 5.60
CA ASP A 57 -18.19 -9.21 6.71
C ASP A 57 -17.03 -9.61 7.63
N TYR A 58 -17.33 -10.11 8.82
CA TYR A 58 -16.35 -10.67 9.73
C TYR A 58 -16.91 -11.89 10.46
N THR A 59 -16.05 -12.86 10.69
CA THR A 59 -16.36 -14.04 11.50
C THR A 59 -15.35 -14.14 12.62
N TYR A 60 -15.74 -14.74 13.75
CA TYR A 60 -14.81 -14.99 14.85
C TYR A 60 -14.94 -16.43 15.33
N GLU A 61 -13.82 -17.02 15.69
CA GLU A 61 -13.74 -18.35 16.27
C GLU A 61 -13.21 -18.23 17.70
N THR A 62 -13.93 -18.85 18.63
CA THR A 62 -13.64 -18.75 20.05
C THR A 62 -13.80 -20.09 20.73
N ASN A 63 -12.86 -20.44 21.59
CA ASN A 63 -13.01 -21.57 22.51
C ASN A 63 -13.39 -21.06 23.89
N SER A 64 -14.44 -21.64 24.49
CA SER A 64 -14.95 -21.21 25.80
C SER A 64 -13.92 -21.31 26.94
N ASN A 65 -12.92 -22.18 26.78
CA ASN A 65 -11.88 -22.42 27.80
C ASN A 65 -10.59 -21.63 27.57
N VAL A 66 -10.54 -20.75 26.56
CA VAL A 66 -9.35 -19.98 26.20
C VAL A 66 -9.65 -18.49 26.32
N SER A 67 -8.71 -17.72 26.85
CA SER A 67 -8.81 -16.26 27.01
C SER A 67 -8.54 -15.48 25.72
N VAL A 68 -8.37 -16.17 24.59
CA VAL A 68 -8.15 -15.58 23.27
C VAL A 68 -9.17 -16.07 22.25
N TYR A 69 -9.31 -15.34 21.16
CA TYR A 69 -10.13 -15.67 20.00
C TYR A 69 -9.40 -15.29 18.71
N ASP A 70 -9.84 -15.88 17.61
CA ASP A 70 -9.36 -15.53 16.27
C ASP A 70 -10.49 -14.81 15.53
N ILE A 71 -10.17 -13.73 14.83
CA ILE A 71 -11.13 -12.95 14.04
C ILE A 71 -10.70 -12.93 12.58
N THR A 72 -11.62 -13.28 11.69
CA THR A 72 -11.40 -13.28 10.24
C THR A 72 -12.24 -12.18 9.60
N PHE A 73 -11.58 -11.22 8.98
CA PHE A 73 -12.19 -10.16 8.20
C PHE A 73 -12.29 -10.58 6.74
N ASN A 74 -13.47 -10.44 6.17
CA ASN A 74 -13.72 -10.63 4.75
C ASN A 74 -13.73 -9.26 4.06
N LEU A 75 -12.67 -8.99 3.29
CA LEU A 75 -12.44 -7.71 2.65
C LEU A 75 -12.73 -7.81 1.16
N THR A 76 -13.55 -6.90 0.64
CA THR A 76 -13.87 -6.82 -0.78
C THR A 76 -13.05 -5.72 -1.42
N ASN A 77 -12.43 -6.03 -2.56
CA ASN A 77 -11.77 -5.05 -3.39
C ASN A 77 -12.82 -4.31 -4.25
N GLU A 78 -13.09 -3.05 -3.93
CA GLU A 78 -13.99 -2.18 -4.69
C GLU A 78 -13.23 -1.29 -5.69
N GLY A 79 -11.91 -1.47 -5.78
CA GLY A 79 -11.01 -0.66 -6.57
C GLY A 79 -10.36 -1.42 -7.73
N GLY A 80 -9.12 -1.04 -8.07
CA GLY A 80 -8.26 -1.71 -9.03
C GLY A 80 -7.62 -2.98 -8.48
N THR A 81 -6.86 -3.71 -9.31
CA THR A 81 -6.16 -4.93 -8.89
C THR A 81 -5.12 -4.64 -7.80
N LEU A 82 -5.10 -5.44 -6.75
CA LEU A 82 -4.15 -5.33 -5.63
C LEU A 82 -3.35 -6.63 -5.49
N SER A 83 -2.11 -6.55 -5.00
CA SER A 83 -1.28 -7.73 -4.70
C SER A 83 -1.11 -7.94 -3.19
N PRO A 84 -1.78 -8.94 -2.59
CA PRO A 84 -1.70 -9.24 -1.15
C PRO A 84 -0.29 -9.54 -0.62
N ASP A 85 0.59 -10.06 -1.47
CA ASP A 85 1.98 -10.37 -1.12
C ASP A 85 2.79 -9.12 -0.73
N LEU A 86 2.34 -7.94 -1.20
CA LEU A 86 2.96 -6.65 -0.91
C LEU A 86 2.26 -5.90 0.22
N TRP A 87 1.29 -6.52 0.91
CA TRP A 87 0.55 -5.87 1.98
C TRP A 87 1.31 -5.91 3.29
N ASN A 88 1.19 -4.83 4.05
CA ASN A 88 1.77 -4.71 5.37
C ASN A 88 0.68 -4.54 6.41
N PHE A 89 0.91 -5.08 7.60
CA PHE A 89 -0.07 -5.08 8.69
C PHE A 89 0.48 -4.40 9.93
N ILE A 90 -0.38 -3.63 10.58
CA ILE A 90 -0.12 -3.02 11.87
C ILE A 90 -1.23 -3.45 12.81
N TYR A 91 -0.89 -4.27 13.80
CA TYR A 91 -1.82 -4.71 14.84
C TYR A 91 -1.47 -4.02 16.16
N ASP A 92 -2.39 -3.22 16.70
CA ASP A 92 -2.22 -2.46 17.95
C ASP A 92 -0.90 -1.68 18.06
N GLY A 93 -0.44 -1.14 16.92
CA GLY A 93 0.79 -0.37 16.81
C GLY A 93 2.07 -1.20 16.58
N ASN A 94 1.98 -2.52 16.58
CA ASN A 94 3.08 -3.41 16.24
C ASN A 94 3.10 -3.72 14.74
N LEU A 95 4.23 -3.46 14.09
CA LEU A 95 4.45 -3.80 12.69
C LEU A 95 4.68 -5.30 12.54
N ASN A 96 4.03 -5.91 11.53
CA ASN A 96 4.22 -7.31 11.15
C ASN A 96 4.03 -8.29 12.33
N SER A 97 2.94 -8.14 13.08
CA SER A 97 2.55 -9.12 14.09
C SER A 97 2.40 -10.50 13.45
N VAL A 98 3.09 -11.49 14.00
CA VAL A 98 3.02 -12.90 13.58
C VAL A 98 1.59 -13.45 13.65
N ASP A 99 0.73 -12.76 14.40
CA ASP A 99 -0.68 -13.07 14.60
C ASP A 99 -1.59 -12.67 13.43
N VAL A 100 -1.09 -12.10 12.34
CA VAL A 100 -1.91 -11.77 11.16
C VAL A 100 -1.61 -12.73 10.02
N ALA A 101 -2.59 -13.56 9.68
CA ALA A 101 -2.55 -14.48 8.55
C ALA A 101 -3.42 -13.96 7.40
N VAL A 102 -2.85 -13.91 6.20
CA VAL A 102 -3.56 -13.48 4.99
C VAL A 102 -3.79 -14.70 4.10
N GLN A 103 -4.94 -14.75 3.45
CA GLN A 103 -5.20 -15.76 2.43
C GLN A 103 -4.15 -15.67 1.32
N ASN A 104 -3.50 -16.80 1.02
CA ASN A 104 -2.49 -16.86 -0.04
C ASN A 104 -3.14 -16.66 -1.42
N LYS A 105 -2.95 -15.47 -1.99
CA LYS A 105 -3.48 -15.10 -3.30
C LYS A 105 -2.55 -14.07 -3.94
N GLU A 106 -2.11 -14.33 -5.16
CA GLU A 106 -1.14 -13.47 -5.87
C GLU A 106 -1.75 -12.10 -6.23
N TYR A 107 -3.03 -12.09 -6.65
CA TYR A 107 -3.77 -10.89 -7.00
C TYR A 107 -5.21 -10.96 -6.51
N VAL A 108 -5.75 -9.80 -6.10
CA VAL A 108 -7.17 -9.60 -5.81
C VAL A 108 -7.74 -8.69 -6.88
N LEU A 109 -8.59 -9.24 -7.74
CA LEU A 109 -9.22 -8.46 -8.80
C LEU A 109 -10.36 -7.57 -8.26
N PRO A 110 -10.76 -6.53 -9.00
CA PRO A 110 -11.93 -5.74 -8.67
C PRO A 110 -13.19 -6.62 -8.49
N GLY A 111 -13.89 -6.45 -7.37
CA GLY A 111 -15.08 -7.21 -6.99
C GLY A 111 -14.79 -8.56 -6.33
N GLU A 112 -13.53 -8.99 -6.26
CA GLU A 112 -13.16 -10.17 -5.49
C GLU A 112 -12.96 -9.84 -4.02
N TRP A 113 -13.04 -10.88 -3.20
CA TRP A 113 -12.80 -10.80 -1.77
C TRP A 113 -11.52 -11.54 -1.37
N ILE A 114 -10.97 -11.13 -0.23
CA ILE A 114 -9.83 -11.74 0.43
C ILE A 114 -10.08 -11.78 1.94
N THR A 115 -9.66 -12.87 2.57
CA THR A 115 -9.76 -13.01 4.03
C THR A 115 -8.45 -12.71 4.73
N ILE A 116 -8.55 -11.94 5.81
CA ILE A 116 -7.45 -11.67 6.74
C ILE A 116 -7.86 -12.15 8.13
N THR A 117 -7.06 -13.02 8.72
CA THR A 117 -7.31 -13.59 10.04
C THR A 117 -6.30 -13.03 11.03
N VAL A 118 -6.79 -12.43 12.11
CA VAL A 118 -5.99 -12.04 13.28
C VAL A 118 -6.17 -13.11 14.35
N GLN A 119 -5.08 -13.71 14.77
CA GLN A 119 -5.02 -14.83 15.69
C GLN A 119 -4.70 -14.36 17.11
N ASN A 120 -5.06 -15.18 18.10
CA ASN A 120 -4.67 -14.99 19.50
C ASN A 120 -5.08 -13.64 20.11
N VAL A 121 -6.17 -13.04 19.64
CA VAL A 121 -6.66 -11.75 20.17
C VAL A 121 -7.20 -11.96 21.58
N PRO A 122 -6.76 -11.21 22.59
CA PRO A 122 -7.25 -11.37 23.96
C PRO A 122 -8.72 -10.97 24.08
N LYS A 123 -9.51 -11.74 24.85
CA LYS A 123 -10.92 -11.44 25.17
C LYS A 123 -11.01 -10.31 26.20
N THR A 124 -10.63 -9.12 25.78
CA THR A 124 -10.64 -7.90 26.60
C THR A 124 -11.60 -6.86 26.03
N THR A 125 -12.14 -6.01 26.89
CA THR A 125 -12.95 -4.86 26.48
C THR A 125 -12.11 -3.73 25.86
N ASP A 126 -10.80 -3.94 25.73
CA ASP A 126 -9.89 -3.01 25.08
C ASP A 126 -10.16 -2.97 23.56
N ILE A 127 -9.95 -1.80 22.97
CA ILE A 127 -10.15 -1.60 21.54
C ILE A 127 -8.91 -2.08 20.80
N HIS A 128 -9.10 -3.11 19.99
CA HIS A 128 -8.09 -3.60 19.07
C HIS A 128 -8.21 -2.88 17.72
N SER A 129 -7.09 -2.77 17.02
CA SER A 129 -7.01 -2.16 15.72
C SER A 129 -6.06 -2.89 14.78
N LEU A 130 -6.52 -3.08 13.55
CA LEU A 130 -5.77 -3.62 12.45
C LEU A 130 -5.72 -2.56 11.35
N VAL A 131 -4.52 -2.19 10.95
CA VAL A 131 -4.28 -1.35 9.78
C VAL A 131 -3.67 -2.25 8.71
N THR A 132 -4.41 -2.46 7.63
CA THR A 132 -3.94 -3.15 6.42
C THR A 132 -3.48 -2.10 5.44
N VAL A 133 -2.19 -2.07 5.13
CA VAL A 133 -1.60 -1.18 4.12
C VAL A 133 -1.44 -1.98 2.84
N VAL A 134 -2.01 -1.50 1.74
CA VAL A 134 -1.93 -2.13 0.43
C VAL A 134 -0.71 -1.62 -0.37
N ASP A 135 -0.42 -2.25 -1.49
CA ASP A 135 0.73 -2.00 -2.37
C ASP A 135 0.92 -0.53 -2.78
N ASN A 136 -0.15 0.21 -2.97
CA ASN A 136 -0.11 1.63 -3.37
C ASN A 136 -0.05 2.62 -2.19
N GLY A 137 0.10 2.12 -0.96
CA GLY A 137 0.21 2.93 0.26
C GLY A 137 -1.12 3.38 0.87
N CYS A 138 -2.26 3.08 0.25
CA CYS A 138 -3.55 3.23 0.92
C CYS A 138 -3.70 2.20 2.04
N SER A 139 -4.60 2.47 2.97
CA SER A 139 -4.77 1.65 4.16
C SER A 139 -6.22 1.54 4.59
N LEU A 140 -6.61 0.34 5.00
CA LEU A 140 -7.87 0.06 5.67
C LEU A 140 -7.60 -0.11 7.16
N LYS A 141 -8.21 0.74 7.99
CA LYS A 141 -8.17 0.62 9.44
C LYS A 141 -9.48 0.06 9.95
N ILE A 142 -9.43 -1.08 10.64
CA ILE A 142 -10.56 -1.71 11.30
C ILE A 142 -10.32 -1.67 12.80
N LYS A 143 -11.33 -1.26 13.57
CA LYS A 143 -11.32 -1.29 15.03
C LYS A 143 -12.45 -2.17 15.53
N TRP A 144 -12.13 -3.01 16.51
CA TRP A 144 -13.10 -3.91 17.13
C TRP A 144 -12.79 -4.08 18.62
N GLN A 145 -13.75 -4.61 19.35
CA GLN A 145 -13.59 -4.96 20.77
C GLN A 145 -14.34 -6.26 21.06
N TRP A 146 -13.98 -6.91 22.16
CA TRP A 146 -14.75 -8.03 22.68
C TRP A 146 -15.84 -7.51 23.64
N GLU A 147 -17.09 -7.82 23.35
CA GLU A 147 -18.22 -7.50 24.21
C GLU A 147 -18.70 -8.75 24.95
N TRP A 148 -18.74 -8.68 26.27
CA TRP A 148 -19.28 -9.77 27.10
C TRP A 148 -20.81 -9.66 27.15
N LEU A 149 -21.49 -10.72 26.69
CA LEU A 149 -22.95 -10.80 26.69
C LEU A 149 -23.51 -11.18 28.07
N ASP A 150 -22.68 -11.85 28.88
CA ASP A 150 -23.05 -12.30 30.22
C ASP A 150 -22.25 -11.57 31.31
N PRO A 151 -22.86 -11.26 32.47
CA PRO A 151 -22.15 -10.69 33.62
C PRO A 151 -21.09 -11.63 34.21
N ASN A 152 -21.17 -12.93 33.91
CA ASN A 152 -20.21 -13.94 34.34
C ASN A 152 -19.02 -14.12 33.37
N GLN A 153 -18.94 -13.32 32.28
CA GLN A 153 -17.85 -13.35 31.30
C GLN A 153 -17.61 -14.76 30.70
N THR A 154 -18.69 -15.50 30.45
CA THR A 154 -18.65 -16.83 29.86
C THR A 154 -18.96 -16.82 28.37
N GLN A 155 -19.76 -15.86 27.93
CA GLN A 155 -20.15 -15.66 26.54
C GLN A 155 -19.88 -14.22 26.14
N GLY A 156 -19.36 -14.05 24.93
CA GLY A 156 -19.09 -12.76 24.34
C GLY A 156 -18.94 -12.88 22.84
N GLU A 157 -18.91 -11.74 22.18
CA GLU A 157 -18.77 -11.62 20.74
C GLU A 157 -17.79 -10.51 20.39
N ALA A 158 -17.13 -10.64 19.24
CA ALA A 158 -16.35 -9.56 18.69
C ALA A 158 -17.29 -8.58 17.98
N VAL A 159 -17.17 -7.29 18.26
CA VAL A 159 -18.01 -6.24 17.66
C VAL A 159 -17.11 -5.22 16.97
N ILE A 160 -17.39 -4.96 15.69
CA ILE A 160 -16.73 -3.89 14.92
C ILE A 160 -17.24 -2.54 15.41
N ILE A 161 -16.31 -1.67 15.82
CA ILE A 161 -16.62 -0.31 16.25
C ILE A 161 -16.60 0.64 15.06
N SER A 162 -15.59 0.51 14.21
CA SER A 162 -15.42 1.38 13.04
C SER A 162 -14.44 0.79 12.04
N ASP A 163 -14.70 1.00 10.76
CA ASP A 163 -13.76 0.85 9.68
C ASP A 163 -13.55 2.19 8.96
N ALA A 164 -12.36 2.41 8.41
CA ALA A 164 -12.05 3.61 7.63
C ALA A 164 -10.97 3.31 6.58
N TRP A 165 -11.23 3.72 5.35
CA TRP A 165 -10.24 3.74 4.27
C TRP A 165 -9.50 5.08 4.25
N TYR A 166 -8.17 5.04 4.25
CA TYR A 166 -7.31 6.20 4.20
C TYR A 166 -6.22 6.01 3.15
N CYS A 167 -6.09 6.96 2.24
CA CYS A 167 -4.95 7.06 1.35
C CYS A 167 -4.12 8.28 1.73
N PRO A 168 -2.77 8.19 1.66
CA PRO A 168 -1.92 9.35 1.90
C PRO A 168 -2.29 10.47 0.94
N LEU A 169 -2.54 11.66 1.48
CA LEU A 169 -2.62 12.87 0.69
C LEU A 169 -1.18 13.30 0.41
N GLU A 170 -0.85 13.56 -0.86
CA GLU A 170 0.43 14.16 -1.23
C GLU A 170 0.73 15.37 -0.33
N GLY A 171 1.91 15.36 0.30
CA GLY A 171 2.44 16.45 1.13
C GLY A 171 3.65 17.08 0.47
#